data_AF-A0AAQ4DLJ9-F1
#
_entry.id   AF-A0AAQ4DLJ9-F1
#
_cell.length_a   1.000
_cell.length_b   1.000
_cell.length_c   1.000
_cell.angle_alpha   90.00
_cell.angle_beta   90.00
_cell.angle_gamma   90.00
#
_symmetry.space_group_name_H-M   'P 1'
#
loop_
_entity.id
_entity.type
_entity.pdbx_description
1 polymer ?
#
loop_
_entity_poly.entity_id
_entity_poly.type
_entity_poly.pdbx_seq_one_letter_code
_entity_poly.pdbx_strand_id
1 'polypeptide(L)'
;MVRKDSTIDIIPVDIVANTLICVAWHTATTRPEHVAVYHCTSGAFQRHTWGEWTEVVQKNVLRYPLPQAVRYPKFEVTGSPLRHSANHWCLHYLPACAGDLALRIMGREPRLVPDCLFRHDIQNIEWGPYWEQHMLGIRKYLFKAEDEKLPDARRQLKRLYAVHLSLKLLLLALVSPLLMTQAAWEMGYSMKTVVTGLYEMVFTL
;
A
#
# COMPACT_ATOMS: atom_id res chain seq x y z
N MET A 1 -9.53 -7.68 -0.36
CA MET A 1 -9.77 -6.32 0.19
C MET A 1 -10.33 -6.45 1.59
N VAL A 2 -10.13 -5.46 2.47
CA VAL A 2 -10.49 -5.55 3.90
C VAL A 2 -11.17 -4.25 4.34
N ARG A 3 -12.16 -4.32 5.23
CA ARG A 3 -12.82 -3.13 5.77
C ARG A 3 -12.04 -2.59 6.97
N LYS A 4 -12.14 -1.28 7.22
CA LYS A 4 -11.37 -0.63 8.30
C LYS A 4 -11.79 -1.08 9.70
N ASP A 5 -13.06 -1.38 9.87
CA ASP A 5 -13.70 -1.90 11.08
C ASP A 5 -13.45 -3.40 11.31
N SER A 6 -12.88 -4.11 10.33
CA SER A 6 -12.54 -5.52 10.50
C SER A 6 -11.43 -5.67 11.53
N THR A 7 -11.50 -6.72 12.35
CA THR A 7 -10.47 -7.04 13.33
C THR A 7 -9.23 -7.59 12.65
N ILE A 8 -8.06 -7.21 13.16
CA ILE A 8 -6.76 -7.71 12.72
C ILE A 8 -6.12 -8.52 13.85
N ASP A 9 -5.62 -9.70 13.52
CA ASP A 9 -4.86 -10.56 14.43
C ASP A 9 -3.40 -10.58 13.96
N ILE A 10 -2.56 -9.82 14.65
CA ILE A 10 -1.11 -9.75 14.39
C ILE A 10 -0.40 -10.23 15.62
N ILE A 11 0.46 -11.23 15.41
CA ILE A 11 1.30 -11.78 16.46
C ILE A 11 2.76 -11.63 16.02
N PRO A 12 3.59 -11.00 16.85
CA PRO A 12 5.03 -10.99 16.64
C PRO A 12 5.60 -12.41 16.49
N VAL A 13 6.51 -12.59 15.53
CA VAL A 13 7.07 -13.92 15.18
C VAL A 13 7.82 -14.57 16.34
N ASP A 14 8.43 -13.76 17.21
CA ASP A 14 9.10 -14.18 18.45
C ASP A 14 8.12 -14.79 19.46
N ILE A 15 6.91 -14.25 19.60
CA ILE A 15 5.87 -14.83 20.45
C ILE A 15 5.45 -16.20 19.90
N VAL A 16 5.28 -16.32 18.58
CA VAL A 16 4.96 -17.60 17.93
C VAL A 16 6.08 -18.63 18.15
N ALA A 17 7.34 -18.23 17.96
CA ALA A 17 8.50 -19.09 18.18
C ALA A 17 8.62 -19.57 19.64
N ASN A 18 8.48 -18.65 20.59
CA ASN A 18 8.51 -18.98 22.02
C ASN A 18 7.34 -19.91 22.39
N THR A 19 6.15 -19.69 21.82
CA THR A 19 4.99 -20.57 22.02
C THR A 19 5.30 -21.99 21.53
N LEU A 20 5.89 -22.13 20.34
CA LEU A 20 6.27 -23.44 19.78
C LEU A 20 7.29 -24.18 20.66
N ILE A 21 8.30 -23.47 21.17
CA ILE A 21 9.30 -24.04 22.09
C ILE A 21 8.64 -24.52 23.38
N CYS A 22 7.77 -23.69 23.98
CA CYS A 22 7.04 -24.04 25.20
C CYS A 22 6.11 -25.24 24.99
N VAL A 23 5.40 -25.29 23.85
CA VAL A 23 4.52 -26.41 23.50
C VAL A 23 5.33 -27.69 23.30
N ALA A 24 6.47 -27.63 22.61
CA ALA A 24 7.35 -28.78 22.42
C ALA A 24 7.85 -29.35 23.76
N TRP A 25 8.31 -28.46 24.65
CA TRP A 25 8.70 -28.84 26.01
C TRP A 25 7.55 -29.49 26.77
N HIS A 26 6.39 -28.83 26.82
CA HIS A 26 5.22 -29.32 27.53
C HIS A 26 4.75 -30.68 27.02
N THR A 27 4.72 -30.89 25.70
CA THR A 27 4.36 -32.20 25.12
C THR A 27 5.37 -33.28 25.50
N ALA A 28 6.67 -32.96 25.52
CA ALA A 28 7.71 -33.90 25.89
C ALA A 28 7.66 -34.30 27.37
N THR A 29 7.37 -33.36 28.27
CA THR A 29 7.34 -33.59 29.72
C THR A 29 6.02 -34.17 30.21
N THR A 30 4.90 -33.63 29.75
CA THR A 30 3.57 -33.95 30.27
C THR A 30 2.94 -35.13 29.52
N ARG A 31 3.39 -35.40 28.29
CA ARG A 31 2.92 -36.50 27.42
C ARG A 31 1.38 -36.63 27.43
N PRO A 32 0.65 -35.59 26.99
CA PRO A 32 -0.81 -35.58 27.04
C PRO A 32 -1.40 -36.78 26.29
N GLU A 33 -2.43 -37.41 26.87
CA GLU A 33 -3.09 -38.60 26.30
C GLU A 33 -3.78 -38.31 24.95
N HIS A 34 -4.13 -37.05 24.70
CA HIS A 34 -4.76 -36.59 23.47
C HIS A 34 -3.94 -35.49 22.80
N VAL A 35 -4.15 -35.31 21.50
CA VAL A 35 -3.53 -34.22 20.74
C VAL A 35 -4.00 -32.88 21.30
N ALA A 36 -3.09 -32.17 21.97
CA ALA A 36 -3.36 -30.85 22.53
C ALA A 36 -3.27 -29.77 21.45
N VAL A 37 -4.27 -28.89 21.42
CA VAL A 37 -4.35 -27.75 20.49
C VAL A 37 -4.06 -26.46 21.26
N TYR A 38 -3.04 -25.72 20.84
CA TYR A 38 -2.62 -24.46 21.45
C TYR A 38 -2.89 -23.30 20.50
N HIS A 39 -3.68 -22.33 20.96
CA HIS A 39 -3.97 -21.14 20.17
C HIS A 39 -2.96 -20.03 20.48
N CYS A 40 -2.30 -19.52 19.44
CA CYS A 40 -1.58 -18.27 19.48
C CYS A 40 -2.42 -17.28 18.65
N THR A 41 -3.36 -16.59 19.30
CA THR A 41 -4.26 -15.60 18.67
C THR A 41 -4.40 -14.38 19.59
N SER A 42 -4.33 -13.18 19.04
CA SER A 42 -4.48 -11.93 19.81
C SER A 42 -5.95 -11.48 19.91
N GLY A 43 -6.80 -11.94 18.98
CA GLY A 43 -8.17 -11.45 18.80
C GLY A 43 -9.14 -11.71 19.98
N ALA A 44 -8.77 -12.57 20.93
CA ALA A 44 -9.56 -12.82 22.14
C ALA A 44 -9.30 -11.81 23.26
N PHE A 45 -8.09 -11.23 23.33
CA PHE A 45 -7.64 -10.42 24.47
C PHE A 45 -7.40 -8.95 24.11
N GLN A 46 -6.92 -8.67 22.90
CA GLN A 46 -6.63 -7.31 22.45
C GLN A 46 -7.00 -7.15 20.98
N ARG A 47 -8.25 -6.77 20.74
CA ARG A 47 -8.77 -6.53 19.39
C ARG A 47 -8.32 -5.17 18.90
N HIS A 48 -7.52 -5.18 17.84
CA HIS A 48 -7.25 -4.00 17.03
C HIS A 48 -8.03 -4.11 15.73
N THR A 49 -8.40 -2.98 15.14
CA THR A 49 -9.01 -2.91 13.82
C THR A 49 -7.96 -2.61 12.75
N TRP A 50 -8.26 -2.97 11.49
CA TRP A 50 -7.39 -2.60 10.35
C TRP A 50 -7.24 -1.08 10.22
N GLY A 51 -8.26 -0.30 10.60
CA GLY A 51 -8.21 1.16 10.64
C GLY A 51 -7.17 1.70 11.62
N GLU A 52 -7.27 1.30 12.89
CA GLU A 52 -6.33 1.71 13.96
C GLU A 52 -4.90 1.29 13.64
N TRP A 53 -4.72 0.04 13.20
CA TRP A 53 -3.40 -0.46 12.80
C TRP A 53 -2.79 0.37 11.68
N THR A 54 -3.60 0.72 10.67
CA THR A 54 -3.14 1.54 9.53
C THR A 54 -2.68 2.91 9.99
N GLU A 55 -3.37 3.52 10.95
CA GLU A 55 -2.98 4.83 11.51
C GLU A 55 -1.68 4.74 12.30
N VAL A 56 -1.54 3.72 13.15
CA VAL A 56 -0.33 3.47 13.92
C VAL A 56 0.87 3.26 12.99
N VAL A 57 0.72 2.42 11.97
CA VAL A 57 1.79 2.14 11.00
C VAL A 57 2.12 3.38 10.18
N GLN A 58 1.11 4.10 9.67
CA GLN A 58 1.32 5.35 8.94
C GLN A 58 2.11 6.36 9.77
N LYS A 59 1.76 6.53 11.05
CA LYS A 59 2.46 7.44 11.97
C LYS A 59 3.91 7.01 12.18
N ASN A 60 4.15 5.71 12.39
CA ASN A 60 5.51 5.20 12.61
C ASN A 60 6.39 5.31 11.36
N VAL A 61 5.86 4.99 10.18
CA VAL A 61 6.60 5.13 8.91
C VAL A 61 6.96 6.59 8.62
N LEU A 62 6.11 7.55 8.98
CA LEU A 62 6.43 8.97 8.85
C LEU A 62 7.43 9.45 9.91
N ARG A 63 7.42 8.86 11.12
CA ARG A 63 8.36 9.17 12.19
C ARG A 63 9.76 8.63 11.92
N TYR A 64 9.83 7.44 11.33
CA TYR A 64 11.05 6.69 11.01
C TYR A 64 11.07 6.33 9.50
N PRO A 65 11.27 7.32 8.61
CA PRO A 65 11.22 7.09 7.17
C PRO A 65 12.39 6.25 6.66
N LEU A 66 12.12 5.49 5.60
CA LEU A 66 13.13 4.70 4.91
C LEU A 66 13.95 5.59 3.96
N PRO A 67 15.30 5.52 3.98
CA PRO A 67 16.16 6.30 3.08
C PRO A 67 15.98 5.99 1.59
N GLN A 68 15.36 4.86 1.25
CA GLN A 68 15.19 4.43 -0.14
C GLN A 68 13.75 4.63 -0.65
N ALA A 69 12.93 5.40 0.06
CA ALA A 69 11.57 5.69 -0.37
C ALA A 69 11.57 6.45 -1.71
N VAL A 70 10.84 5.92 -2.69
CA VAL A 70 10.67 6.53 -4.04
C VAL A 70 9.43 7.43 -4.09
N ARG A 71 8.46 7.21 -3.19
CA ARG A 71 7.19 7.93 -3.13
C ARG A 71 6.80 8.17 -1.67
N TYR A 72 6.03 9.23 -1.42
CA TYR A 72 5.46 9.50 -0.11
C TYR A 72 4.56 8.33 0.35
N PRO A 73 4.84 7.70 1.51
CA PRO A 73 4.12 6.52 1.96
C PRO A 73 2.71 6.92 2.41
N LYS A 74 1.70 6.30 1.80
CA LYS A 74 0.30 6.41 2.22
C LYS A 74 -0.29 5.02 2.27
N PHE A 75 -0.66 4.58 3.46
CA PHE A 75 -1.39 3.33 3.68
C PHE A 75 -2.88 3.64 3.74
N GLU A 76 -3.65 2.98 2.88
CA GLU A 76 -5.11 3.13 2.87
C GLU A 76 -5.74 1.75 2.68
N VAL A 77 -6.49 1.33 3.68
CA VAL A 77 -7.30 0.12 3.63
C VAL A 77 -8.66 0.47 3.04
N THR A 78 -9.12 -0.33 2.08
CA THR A 78 -10.42 -0.15 1.43
C THR A 78 -11.17 -1.48 1.33
N GLY A 79 -12.46 -1.45 1.64
CA GLY A 79 -13.35 -2.60 1.49
C GLY A 79 -13.91 -2.77 0.09
N SER A 80 -13.78 -1.77 -0.80
CA SER A 80 -14.31 -1.82 -2.16
C SER A 80 -13.28 -2.40 -3.14
N PRO A 81 -13.61 -3.50 -3.86
CA PRO A 81 -12.71 -4.08 -4.85
C PRO A 81 -12.39 -3.17 -6.01
N LEU A 82 -13.41 -2.48 -6.52
CA LEU A 82 -13.26 -1.56 -7.65
C LEU A 82 -12.34 -0.40 -7.29
N ARG A 83 -12.53 0.20 -6.12
CA ARG A 83 -11.67 1.29 -5.64
C ARG A 83 -10.23 0.82 -5.39
N HIS A 84 -10.06 -0.38 -4.83
CA HIS A 84 -8.74 -0.97 -4.65
C HIS A 84 -8.03 -1.18 -5.99
N SER A 85 -8.73 -1.79 -6.96
CA SER A 85 -8.20 -2.05 -8.30
C SER A 85 -7.83 -0.76 -9.01
N ALA A 86 -8.76 0.22 -9.08
CA ALA A 86 -8.50 1.51 -9.69
C ALA A 86 -7.28 2.21 -9.07
N ASN A 87 -7.19 2.24 -7.73
CA ASN A 87 -6.03 2.81 -7.05
C ASN A 87 -4.72 2.04 -7.33
N HIS A 88 -4.78 0.71 -7.36
CA HIS A 88 -3.61 -0.12 -7.66
C HIS A 88 -3.07 0.18 -9.06
N TRP A 89 -3.93 0.18 -10.08
CA TRP A 89 -3.53 0.47 -11.45
C TRP A 89 -3.04 1.91 -11.62
N CYS A 90 -3.82 2.90 -11.17
CA CYS A 90 -3.52 4.31 -11.42
C CYS A 90 -2.37 4.87 -10.56
N LEU A 91 -2.23 4.41 -9.31
CA LEU A 91 -1.28 5.02 -8.37
C LEU A 91 -0.01 4.19 -8.13
N HIS A 92 -0.02 2.92 -8.52
CA HIS A 92 1.12 2.01 -8.30
C HIS A 92 1.63 1.40 -9.62
N TYR A 93 0.77 0.71 -10.38
CA TYR A 93 1.23 -0.05 -11.55
C TYR A 93 1.59 0.82 -12.75
N LEU A 94 0.68 1.66 -13.24
CA LEU A 94 0.93 2.52 -14.40
C LEU A 94 2.10 3.49 -14.18
N PRO A 95 2.24 4.16 -13.01
CA PRO A 95 3.40 5.00 -12.73
C PRO A 95 4.71 4.20 -12.67
N ALA A 96 4.68 2.96 -12.16
CA ALA A 96 5.85 2.10 -12.13
C ALA A 96 6.29 1.70 -13.55
N CYS A 97 5.35 1.28 -14.41
CA CYS A 97 5.63 0.98 -15.81
C CYS A 97 6.22 2.19 -16.55
N ALA A 98 5.63 3.38 -16.35
CA ALA A 98 6.14 4.60 -16.96
C ALA A 98 7.54 4.96 -16.47
N GLY A 99 7.81 4.79 -15.18
CA GLY A 99 9.13 4.99 -14.59
C GLY A 99 10.18 4.05 -15.15
N ASP A 100 9.86 2.76 -15.28
CA ASP A 100 10.78 1.77 -15.85
C ASP A 100 11.00 1.98 -17.35
N LEU A 101 9.98 2.39 -18.10
CA LEU A 101 10.15 2.78 -19.50
C LEU A 101 11.11 3.97 -19.63
N ALA A 102 10.95 5.00 -18.79
CA ALA A 102 11.86 6.14 -18.78
C ALA A 102 13.30 5.72 -18.43
N LEU A 103 13.49 4.84 -17.44
CA LEU A 103 14.79 4.27 -17.11
C LEU A 103 15.41 3.54 -18.31
N ARG A 104 14.63 2.68 -18.99
CA ARG A 104 15.09 1.97 -20.20
C ARG A 104 15.50 2.93 -21.32
N ILE A 105 14.73 3.99 -21.57
CA ILE A 105 15.07 5.03 -22.55
C ILE A 105 16.40 5.74 -22.18
N MET A 106 16.66 5.93 -20.88
CA MET A 106 17.91 6.50 -20.38
C MET A 106 19.07 5.49 -20.33
N GLY A 107 18.90 4.27 -20.86
CA GLY A 107 19.91 3.21 -20.81
C GLY A 107 20.15 2.62 -19.41
N ARG A 108 19.18 2.78 -18.49
CA ARG A 108 19.23 2.25 -17.13
C ARG A 108 18.31 1.04 -16.99
N GLU A 109 18.65 0.17 -16.05
CA GLU A 109 17.84 -1.01 -15.75
C GLU A 109 16.50 -0.62 -15.06
N PRO A 110 15.39 -1.29 -15.41
CA PRO A 110 14.10 -1.13 -14.74
C PRO A 110 14.20 -1.59 -13.27
N ARG A 111 13.44 -0.96 -12.39
CA ARG A 111 13.51 -1.21 -10.93
C ARG A 111 12.16 -1.31 -10.24
N LEU A 112 11.07 -0.86 -10.86
CA LEU A 112 9.79 -0.63 -10.17
C LEU A 112 8.75 -1.72 -10.44
N VAL A 113 8.71 -2.24 -11.65
CA VAL A 113 7.88 -3.38 -12.05
C VAL A 113 8.78 -4.61 -12.11
N PRO A 114 8.49 -5.66 -11.33
CA PRO A 114 9.24 -6.90 -11.45
C PRO A 114 8.97 -7.51 -12.84
N ASP A 115 10.03 -7.72 -13.62
CA ASP A 115 9.97 -8.35 -14.96
C ASP A 115 9.36 -9.76 -14.92
N CYS A 116 9.36 -10.39 -13.74
CA CYS A 116 8.78 -11.69 -13.49
C CYS A 116 7.95 -11.61 -12.20
N LEU A 117 6.65 -11.94 -12.25
CA LEU A 117 5.95 -12.45 -11.08
C LEU A 117 6.70 -13.70 -10.64
N PHE A 118 7.59 -13.54 -9.66
CA PHE A 118 8.34 -14.66 -9.12
C PHE A 118 7.31 -15.60 -8.49
N ARG A 119 6.96 -16.67 -9.21
CA ARG A 119 6.17 -17.77 -8.64
C ARG A 119 7.07 -18.37 -7.57
N HIS A 120 6.85 -17.95 -6.33
CA HIS A 120 7.47 -18.55 -5.17
C HIS A 120 6.92 -19.97 -5.02
N ASP A 121 7.49 -20.91 -5.78
CA ASP A 121 7.31 -22.32 -5.53
C ASP A 121 8.28 -22.73 -4.42
N ILE A 122 7.71 -22.83 -3.21
CA ILE A 122 8.42 -23.18 -1.97
C ILE A 122 8.75 -24.68 -1.91
N GLN A 123 8.16 -25.50 -2.79
CA GLN A 123 8.23 -26.95 -2.69
C GLN A 123 9.61 -27.50 -3.07
N ASN A 124 10.40 -26.74 -3.84
CA ASN A 124 11.69 -27.17 -4.39
C ASN A 124 12.90 -26.42 -3.78
N ILE A 125 12.74 -25.80 -2.61
CA ILE A 125 13.82 -25.06 -1.96
C ILE A 125 14.78 -26.02 -1.25
N GLU A 126 16.05 -25.98 -1.62
CA GLU A 126 17.13 -26.57 -0.82
C GLU A 126 17.41 -25.67 0.40
N TRP A 127 16.85 -26.06 1.54
CA TRP A 127 16.82 -25.24 2.76
C TRP A 127 18.21 -24.87 3.28
N GLY A 128 19.22 -25.74 3.16
CA GLY A 128 20.58 -25.49 3.67
C GLY A 128 21.24 -24.25 3.04
N PRO A 129 21.50 -24.25 1.72
CA PRO A 129 22.05 -23.11 1.00
C PRO A 129 21.15 -21.86 1.08
N TYR A 130 19.83 -22.06 1.07
CA TYR A 130 18.85 -20.98 1.17
C TYR A 130 18.99 -20.21 2.48
N TRP A 131 19.08 -20.89 3.62
CA TRP A 131 19.22 -20.24 4.92
C TRP A 131 20.56 -19.50 5.06
N GLU A 132 21.64 -20.03 4.50
CA GLU A 132 22.94 -19.36 4.52
C GLU A 132 22.91 -18.05 3.71
N GLN A 133 22.37 -18.07 2.49
CA GLN A 133 22.18 -16.87 1.68
C GLN A 133 21.19 -15.90 2.31
N HIS A 134 20.11 -16.40 2.92
CA HIS A 134 19.13 -15.59 3.61
C HIS A 134 19.73 -14.87 4.81
N MET A 135 20.55 -15.55 5.62
CA MET A 135 21.24 -14.96 6.76
C MET A 135 22.31 -13.95 6.33
N LEU A 136 23.08 -14.24 5.27
CA LEU A 136 24.00 -13.27 4.67
C LEU A 136 23.25 -12.06 4.12
N GLY A 137 22.09 -12.27 3.51
CA GLY A 137 21.21 -11.23 2.98
C GLY A 137 20.62 -10.36 4.09
N ILE A 138 20.11 -10.96 5.16
CA ILE A 138 19.63 -10.24 6.35
C ILE A 138 20.76 -9.41 6.95
N ARG A 139 21.94 -10.00 7.17
CA ARG A 139 23.12 -9.29 7.71
C ARG A 139 23.55 -8.13 6.81
N LYS A 140 23.52 -8.31 5.49
CA LYS A 140 23.99 -7.32 4.51
C LYS A 140 22.94 -6.24 4.18
N TYR A 141 21.65 -6.59 4.22
CA TYR A 141 20.57 -5.74 3.69
C TYR A 141 19.52 -5.30 4.72
N LEU A 142 19.19 -6.14 5.71
CA LEU A 142 18.21 -5.81 6.73
C LEU A 142 18.87 -5.05 7.89
N PHE A 143 20.01 -5.55 8.37
CA PHE A 143 20.81 -4.91 9.42
C PHE A 143 21.84 -3.93 8.85
N LYS A 144 21.49 -3.15 7.81
CA LYS A 144 22.35 -2.07 7.25
C LYS A 144 22.61 -0.95 8.28
N ALA A 145 23.29 -1.28 9.37
CA ALA A 145 23.58 -0.40 10.49
C ALA A 145 24.77 0.50 10.14
N GLU A 146 24.50 1.53 9.35
CA GLU A 146 24.97 2.87 9.67
C GLU A 146 23.76 3.61 10.26
N ASP A 147 23.70 3.64 11.58
CA ASP A 147 22.55 4.12 12.38
C ASP A 147 22.25 5.63 12.30
N GLU A 148 22.78 6.39 11.34
CA GLU A 148 22.85 7.85 11.49
C GLU A 148 22.41 8.71 10.28
N LYS A 149 21.44 8.24 9.47
CA LYS A 149 20.85 9.08 8.40
C LYS A 149 19.34 9.28 8.49
N LEU A 150 18.77 9.17 9.69
CA LEU A 150 17.40 9.63 10.00
C LEU A 150 17.14 11.09 9.54
N PRO A 151 18.08 12.05 9.72
CA PRO A 151 17.91 13.40 9.20
C PRO A 151 17.77 13.48 7.67
N ASP A 152 18.56 12.69 6.94
CA ASP A 152 18.53 12.66 5.47
C ASP A 152 17.27 11.98 4.96
N ALA A 153 16.86 10.87 5.57
CA ALA A 153 15.61 10.19 5.25
C ALA A 153 14.40 11.11 5.51
N ARG A 154 14.42 11.93 6.56
CA ARG A 154 13.40 12.98 6.80
C ARG A 154 13.43 14.08 5.75
N ARG A 155 14.62 14.53 5.32
CA ARG A 155 14.76 15.54 4.26
C ARG A 155 14.21 15.03 2.93
N GLN A 156 14.51 13.78 2.59
CA GLN A 156 13.94 13.11 1.42
C GLN A 156 12.42 12.95 1.56
N LEU A 157 11.91 12.53 2.71
CA LEU A 157 10.47 12.43 2.94
C LEU A 157 9.75 13.78 2.73
N LYS A 158 10.34 14.90 3.19
CA LYS A 158 9.80 16.25 2.93
C LYS A 158 9.77 16.58 1.44
N ARG A 159 10.82 16.23 0.68
CA ARG A 159 10.85 16.40 -0.79
C ARG A 159 9.76 15.56 -1.45
N LEU A 160 9.62 14.29 -1.06
CA LEU A 160 8.57 13.40 -1.57
C LEU A 160 7.16 13.89 -1.23
N TYR A 161 6.97 14.48 -0.04
CA TYR A 161 5.72 15.11 0.34
C TYR A 161 5.40 16.33 -0.54
N ALA A 162 6.40 17.19 -0.78
CA ALA A 162 6.24 18.34 -1.69
C ALA A 162 5.86 17.88 -3.10
N VAL A 163 6.56 16.89 -3.66
CA VAL A 163 6.23 16.31 -4.98
C VAL A 163 4.81 15.74 -5.00
N HIS A 164 4.41 14.99 -3.97
CA HIS A 164 3.06 14.43 -3.85
C HIS A 164 1.99 15.52 -3.77
N LEU A 165 2.24 16.61 -3.04
CA LEU A 165 1.34 17.74 -2.96
C LEU A 165 1.24 18.47 -4.30
N SER A 166 2.38 18.77 -4.94
CA SER A 166 2.43 19.39 -6.26
C SER A 166 1.68 18.56 -7.30
N LEU A 167 1.84 17.24 -7.29
CA LEU A 167 1.11 16.35 -8.19
C LEU A 167 -0.41 16.40 -7.95
N LYS A 168 -0.86 16.41 -6.70
CA LYS A 168 -2.29 16.56 -6.38
C LYS A 168 -2.86 17.89 -6.84
N LEU A 169 -2.12 18.98 -6.61
CA LEU A 169 -2.53 20.32 -7.05
C LEU A 169 -2.59 20.40 -8.58
N LEU A 170 -1.60 19.82 -9.27
CA LEU A 170 -1.59 19.73 -10.73
C LEU A 170 -2.79 18.92 -11.26
N LEU A 171 -3.06 17.75 -10.67
CA LEU A 171 -4.22 16.94 -11.05
C LEU A 171 -5.53 17.69 -10.81
N LEU A 172 -5.68 18.39 -9.68
CA LEU A 172 -6.85 19.22 -9.40
C LEU A 172 -7.00 20.35 -10.43
N ALA A 173 -5.90 21.03 -10.76
CA ALA A 173 -5.88 22.12 -11.74
C ALA A 173 -6.13 21.67 -13.18
N LEU A 174 -5.81 20.42 -13.54
CA LEU A 174 -6.10 19.85 -14.86
C LEU A 174 -7.54 19.33 -14.97
N VAL A 175 -8.11 18.81 -13.88
CA VAL A 175 -9.47 18.26 -13.86
C VAL A 175 -10.52 19.37 -13.69
N SER A 176 -10.23 20.43 -12.92
CA SER A 176 -11.20 21.49 -12.67
C SER A 176 -11.68 22.23 -13.93
N PRO A 177 -10.84 22.56 -14.93
CA PRO A 177 -11.30 23.22 -16.15
C PRO A 177 -12.16 22.28 -17.00
N LEU A 178 -11.82 20.99 -17.05
CA LEU A 178 -12.59 19.97 -17.78
C LEU A 178 -14.02 19.86 -17.25
N LEU A 179 -14.15 19.84 -15.92
CA LEU A 179 -15.45 19.82 -15.23
C LEU A 179 -16.21 21.13 -15.41
N MET A 180 -15.54 22.28 -15.35
CA MET A 180 -16.18 23.59 -15.56
C MET A 180 -16.66 23.77 -17.00
N THR A 181 -15.90 23.33 -18.00
CA THR A 181 -16.34 23.37 -19.40
C THR A 181 -17.52 22.45 -19.66
N GLN A 182 -17.57 21.28 -19.00
CA GLN A 182 -18.70 20.37 -19.11
C GLN A 182 -19.95 20.93 -18.42
N ALA A 183 -19.82 21.48 -17.21
CA ALA A 183 -20.93 22.11 -16.49
C ALA A 183 -21.46 23.36 -17.23
N ALA A 184 -20.57 24.20 -17.76
CA ALA A 184 -20.94 25.36 -18.55
C ALA A 184 -21.63 24.96 -19.87
N TRP A 185 -21.20 23.87 -20.50
CA TRP A 185 -21.86 23.29 -21.68
C TRP A 185 -23.29 22.84 -21.38
N GLU A 186 -23.50 22.11 -20.28
CA GLU A 186 -24.83 21.63 -19.86
C GLU A 186 -25.78 22.79 -19.51
N MET A 187 -25.29 23.82 -18.81
CA MET A 187 -26.08 25.02 -18.51
C MET A 187 -26.44 25.79 -19.79
N GLY A 188 -25.49 25.92 -20.73
CA GLY A 188 -25.73 26.56 -22.02
C GLY A 188 -26.74 25.80 -22.89
N TYR A 189 -26.70 24.46 -22.88
CA TYR A 189 -27.65 23.62 -23.60
C TYR A 189 -29.06 23.74 -23.01
N SER A 190 -29.18 23.61 -21.68
CA SER A 190 -30.46 23.77 -20.97
C SER A 190 -31.10 25.14 -21.22
N MET A 191 -30.30 26.22 -21.20
CA MET A 191 -30.80 27.58 -21.45
C MET A 191 -31.29 27.77 -22.89
N LYS A 192 -30.61 27.17 -23.88
CA LYS A 192 -31.08 27.18 -25.28
C LYS A 192 -32.42 26.46 -25.43
N THR A 193 -32.59 25.31 -24.78
CA THR A 193 -33.86 24.54 -24.81
C THR A 193 -35.02 25.34 -24.23
N VAL A 194 -34.82 26.03 -23.10
CA VAL A 194 -35.85 26.89 -22.48
C VAL A 194 -36.21 28.05 -23.41
N VAL A 195 -35.21 28.73 -23.98
CA VAL A 195 -35.44 29.87 -24.88
C VAL A 195 -36.20 29.42 -26.14
N THR A 196 -35.77 28.34 -26.81
CA THR A 196 -36.48 27.81 -27.97
C THR A 196 -37.91 27.39 -27.62
N GLY A 197 -38.12 26.74 -26.47
CA GLY A 197 -39.47 26.39 -26.00
C GLY A 197 -40.37 27.60 -25.74
N LEU A 198 -39.82 28.70 -25.22
CA LEU A 198 -40.55 29.96 -25.04
C LEU A 198 -40.87 30.63 -26.40
N TYR A 199 -39.93 30.63 -27.34
CA TYR A 199 -40.15 31.16 -28.68
C TYR A 199 -41.27 30.40 -29.41
N GLU A 200 -41.22 29.07 -29.43
CA GLU A 200 -42.28 28.25 -30.05
C GLU A 200 -43.64 28.52 -29.38
N MET A 201 -43.70 28.65 -28.05
CA MET A 201 -44.95 28.96 -27.35
C MET A 201 -45.54 30.33 -27.73
N VAL A 202 -44.69 31.33 -27.96
CA VAL A 202 -45.12 32.68 -28.35
C VAL A 202 -45.56 32.76 -29.81
N PHE A 203 -44.97 31.95 -30.69
CA PHE A 203 -45.24 32.02 -32.14
C PHE A 203 -46.26 30.98 -32.65
N THR A 204 -46.67 30.01 -31.83
CA THR A 204 -47.71 29.01 -32.18
C THR A 204 -49.08 29.29 -31.55
N LEU A 205 -49.22 30.40 -30.81
CA LEU A 205 -50.47 30.95 -30.27
C LEU A 205 -50.86 32.22 -31.03
#